data_AF-A0AAV0MH37-F1
#
_entry.id   AF-A0AAV0MH37-F1
#
_cell.length_a   1.000
_cell.length_b   1.000
_cell.length_c   1.000
_cell.angle_alpha   90.00
_cell.angle_beta   90.00
_cell.angle_gamma   90.00
#
_symmetry.space_group_name_H-M   'P 1'
#
loop_
_entity.id
_entity.type
_entity.pdbx_description
1 polymer ?
#
loop_
_entity_poly.entity_id
_entity_poly.type
_entity_poly.pdbx_seq_one_letter_code
_entity_poly.pdbx_strand_id
1 'polypeptide(L)'
;MKMATASNFIFKMFNQGNVTDRKNVHNITLVIDGGNTVGAGFYRTDYEFHIGAKYLANLTSRDVKVEFTGLVYRYMTYVWGWDGSGKAPAGLRSGLGDYVRAKAHYGPRKYWAGKRDLGARWDQGYDVTARFLNYCVGLRKGFVWELNKMMKDGYSDGFFKSLTGKDVDQLWREYKAKYGRIN
;
A
#
# COMPACT_ATOMS: atom_id res chain seq x y z
N MET A 1 3.83 4.35 -19.49
CA MET A 1 3.19 4.64 -18.19
C MET A 1 3.55 6.06 -17.78
N LYS A 2 2.63 6.84 -17.19
CA LYS A 2 2.91 8.18 -16.65
C LYS A 2 2.62 8.20 -15.15
N MET A 3 3.49 8.81 -14.32
CA MET A 3 3.26 8.99 -12.87
C MET A 3 1.93 9.71 -12.58
N ALA A 4 1.53 10.64 -13.46
CA ALA A 4 0.23 11.30 -13.40
C ALA A 4 -0.96 10.31 -13.44
N THR A 5 -0.85 9.21 -14.18
CA THR A 5 -1.88 8.16 -14.22
C THR A 5 -2.01 7.46 -12.86
N ALA A 6 -0.88 7.18 -12.20
CA ALA A 6 -0.88 6.62 -10.85
C ALA A 6 -1.44 7.62 -9.82
N SER A 7 -1.06 8.91 -9.89
CA SER A 7 -1.62 9.96 -9.03
C SER A 7 -3.14 10.03 -9.16
N ASN A 8 -3.68 10.10 -10.37
CA ASN A 8 -5.12 10.17 -10.60
C ASN A 8 -5.86 8.93 -10.09
N PHE A 9 -5.25 7.75 -10.23
CA PHE A 9 -5.79 6.52 -9.66
C PHE A 9 -5.84 6.59 -8.13
N ILE A 10 -4.76 7.04 -7.49
CA ILE A 10 -4.67 7.15 -6.04
C ILE A 10 -5.64 8.20 -5.49
N PHE A 11 -5.78 9.35 -6.16
CA PHE A 11 -6.77 10.36 -5.76
C PHE A 11 -8.20 9.81 -5.76
N LYS A 12 -8.55 8.99 -6.76
CA LYS A 12 -9.84 8.29 -6.76
C LYS A 12 -9.91 7.26 -5.63
N MET A 13 -8.86 6.47 -5.45
CA MET A 13 -8.81 5.39 -4.47
C MET A 13 -8.92 5.90 -3.02
N PHE A 14 -8.34 7.05 -2.73
CA PHE A 14 -8.34 7.69 -1.41
C PHE A 14 -9.37 8.80 -1.25
N ASN A 15 -10.27 8.97 -2.23
CA ASN A 15 -11.29 10.02 -2.22
C ASN A 15 -10.70 11.44 -2.02
N GLN A 16 -9.54 11.70 -2.62
CA GLN A 16 -8.82 12.98 -2.59
C GLN A 16 -9.11 13.79 -3.87
N GLY A 17 -10.40 13.87 -4.24
CA GLY A 17 -10.86 14.59 -5.44
C GLY A 17 -10.61 16.10 -5.36
N ASN A 18 -10.77 16.69 -4.16
CA ASN A 18 -10.49 18.10 -3.92
C ASN A 18 -9.00 18.32 -3.63
N VAL A 19 -8.48 19.47 -4.03
CA VAL A 19 -7.07 19.83 -3.81
C VAL A 19 -6.75 19.95 -2.30
N THR A 20 -7.71 20.40 -1.49
CA THR A 20 -7.58 20.55 -0.03
C THR A 20 -7.45 19.21 0.71
N ASP A 21 -7.86 18.11 0.08
CA ASP A 21 -7.72 16.75 0.61
C ASP A 21 -6.37 16.12 0.24
N ARG A 22 -5.54 16.80 -0.58
CA ARG A 22 -4.25 16.33 -1.05
C ARG A 22 -3.11 16.93 -0.25
N LYS A 23 -2.00 16.20 -0.18
CA LYS A 23 -0.73 16.76 0.27
C LYS A 23 -0.24 17.79 -0.74
N ASN A 24 0.42 18.84 -0.24
CA ASN A 24 1.08 19.83 -1.08
C ASN A 24 2.43 19.30 -1.56
N VAL A 25 2.44 18.64 -2.73
CA VAL A 25 3.64 18.06 -3.35
C VAL A 25 3.79 18.63 -4.75
N HIS A 26 4.95 19.25 -5.03
CA HIS A 26 5.24 19.88 -6.32
C HIS A 26 6.15 19.03 -7.20
N ASN A 27 7.09 18.28 -6.60
CA ASN A 27 8.06 17.48 -7.31
C ASN A 27 8.06 16.04 -6.77
N ILE A 28 8.20 15.09 -7.68
CA ILE A 28 8.33 13.67 -7.39
C ILE A 28 9.41 13.13 -8.33
N THR A 29 10.46 12.54 -7.75
CA THR A 29 11.60 12.03 -8.51
C THR A 29 11.59 10.51 -8.51
N LEU A 30 11.68 9.92 -9.70
CA LEU A 30 11.89 8.49 -9.87
C LEU A 30 13.27 8.27 -10.50
N VAL A 31 14.13 7.54 -9.80
CA VAL A 31 15.48 7.22 -10.24
C VAL A 31 15.58 5.72 -10.53
N ILE A 32 16.23 5.36 -11.64
CA ILE A 32 16.70 4.00 -11.89
C ILE A 32 18.21 4.02 -11.69
N ASP A 33 18.69 3.46 -10.58
CA ASP A 33 20.12 3.45 -10.26
C ASP A 33 20.83 2.20 -10.81
N GLY A 34 22.15 2.32 -11.04
CA GLY A 34 23.00 1.26 -11.60
C GLY A 34 23.21 0.02 -10.71
N GLY A 35 22.55 -0.07 -9.54
CA GLY A 35 22.51 -1.28 -8.72
C GLY A 35 23.29 -1.20 -7.42
N ASN A 36 23.24 -0.05 -6.73
CA ASN A 36 23.50 0.02 -5.28
C ASN A 36 22.23 -0.29 -4.49
N THR A 37 21.06 -0.06 -5.08
CA THR A 37 19.79 -0.51 -4.51
C THR A 37 19.54 -1.95 -4.94
N VAL A 38 19.67 -2.89 -3.99
CA VAL A 38 19.46 -4.34 -4.20
C VAL A 38 17.98 -4.68 -4.52
N GLY A 39 17.09 -3.69 -4.40
CA GLY A 39 15.66 -3.82 -4.70
C GLY A 39 15.07 -2.51 -5.16
N ALA A 40 13.89 -2.19 -4.65
CA ALA A 40 13.24 -0.91 -4.88
C ALA A 40 13.03 -0.22 -3.53
N GLY A 41 13.44 1.05 -3.42
CA GLY A 41 13.47 1.83 -2.19
C GLY A 41 12.77 3.18 -2.35
N PHE A 42 12.25 3.73 -1.25
CA PHE A 42 11.59 5.03 -1.22
C PHE A 42 12.23 5.90 -0.14
N TYR A 43 12.64 7.12 -0.51
CA TYR A 43 13.25 8.11 0.38
C TYR A 43 12.32 9.31 0.52
N ARG A 44 11.99 9.62 1.78
CA ARG A 44 10.89 10.53 2.09
C ARG A 44 11.26 12.01 1.99
N THR A 45 12.53 12.38 2.21
CA THR A 45 12.94 13.80 2.32
C THR A 45 12.53 14.62 1.10
N ASP A 46 12.54 14.01 -0.10
CA ASP A 46 12.31 14.73 -1.36
C ASP A 46 11.29 14.05 -2.28
N TYR A 47 10.44 13.17 -1.74
CA TYR A 47 9.53 12.31 -2.55
C TYR A 47 10.26 11.59 -3.70
N GLU A 48 11.49 11.15 -3.40
CA GLU A 48 12.37 10.48 -4.33
C GLU A 48 12.35 8.98 -4.08
N PHE A 49 12.21 8.19 -5.14
CA PHE A 49 12.31 6.74 -5.03
C PHE A 49 13.18 6.14 -6.10
N HIS A 50 13.89 5.10 -5.69
CA HIS A 50 14.94 4.45 -6.45
C HIS A 50 14.52 3.02 -6.78
N ILE A 51 14.69 2.63 -8.02
CA ILE A 51 14.48 1.27 -8.49
C ILE A 51 15.79 0.79 -9.09
N GLY A 52 16.43 -0.18 -8.43
CA GLY A 52 17.71 -0.70 -8.90
C GLY A 52 17.58 -1.38 -10.26
N ALA A 53 18.42 -1.01 -11.22
CA ALA A 53 18.45 -1.62 -12.55
C ALA A 53 18.71 -3.14 -12.47
N LYS A 54 19.56 -3.58 -11.54
CA LYS A 54 19.85 -5.00 -11.30
C LYS A 54 18.62 -5.77 -10.82
N TYR A 55 17.79 -5.16 -9.98
CA TYR A 55 16.53 -5.77 -9.55
C TYR A 55 15.61 -6.02 -10.74
N LEU A 56 15.45 -5.02 -11.63
CA LEU A 56 14.62 -5.16 -12.83
C LEU A 56 15.20 -6.17 -13.83
N ALA A 57 16.52 -6.17 -14.02
CA ALA A 57 17.21 -7.08 -14.94
C ALA A 57 17.11 -8.55 -14.51
N ASN A 58 17.05 -8.81 -13.20
CA ASN A 58 16.99 -10.16 -12.64
C ASN A 58 15.57 -10.70 -12.45
N LEU A 59 14.54 -10.02 -12.97
CA LEU A 59 13.16 -10.51 -12.92
C LEU A 59 12.99 -11.73 -13.84
N THR A 60 12.78 -12.90 -13.24
CA THR A 60 12.63 -14.17 -13.97
C THR A 60 11.18 -14.64 -14.06
N SER A 61 10.31 -14.20 -13.13
CA SER A 61 8.95 -14.71 -12.97
C SER A 61 7.87 -13.70 -13.35
N ARG A 62 8.25 -12.52 -13.85
CA ARG A 62 7.33 -11.43 -14.15
C ARG A 62 7.85 -10.49 -15.23
N ASP A 63 6.93 -10.02 -16.07
CA ASP A 63 7.21 -8.95 -17.03
C ASP A 63 7.72 -7.68 -16.32
N VAL A 64 8.83 -7.14 -16.81
CA VAL A 64 9.51 -5.97 -16.25
C VAL A 64 8.63 -4.73 -16.30
N LYS A 65 7.87 -4.52 -17.38
CA LYS A 65 6.97 -3.36 -17.50
C LYS A 65 5.86 -3.44 -16.48
N VAL A 66 5.30 -4.63 -16.23
CA VAL A 66 4.27 -4.87 -15.20
C VAL A 66 4.84 -4.65 -13.79
N GLU A 67 6.04 -5.15 -13.49
CA GLU A 67 6.67 -4.95 -12.17
C GLU A 67 6.96 -3.48 -11.92
N PHE A 68 7.68 -2.83 -12.84
CA PHE A 68 8.01 -1.41 -12.78
C PHE A 68 6.76 -0.55 -12.65
N THR A 69 5.71 -0.87 -13.41
CA THR A 69 4.43 -0.17 -13.30
C THR A 69 3.80 -0.34 -11.92
N GLY A 70 3.78 -1.56 -11.39
CA GLY A 70 3.29 -1.81 -10.04
C GLY A 70 4.08 -1.08 -8.94
N LEU A 71 5.39 -0.98 -9.09
CA LEU A 71 6.24 -0.22 -8.17
C LEU A 71 5.92 1.27 -8.20
N VAL A 72 5.66 1.86 -9.37
CA VAL A 72 5.22 3.25 -9.46
C VAL A 72 3.90 3.46 -8.71
N TYR A 73 2.90 2.59 -8.89
CA TYR A 73 1.63 2.71 -8.12
C TYR A 73 1.85 2.59 -6.61
N ARG A 74 2.71 1.65 -6.20
CA ARG A 74 3.08 1.46 -4.79
C ARG A 74 3.78 2.70 -4.22
N TYR A 75 4.78 3.27 -4.91
CA TYR A 75 5.54 4.40 -4.40
C TYR A 75 4.77 5.71 -4.40
N MET A 76 3.97 5.95 -5.45
CA MET A 76 3.08 7.10 -5.49
C MET A 76 2.04 7.05 -4.36
N THR A 77 1.73 5.86 -3.82
CA THR A 77 0.86 5.74 -2.64
C THR A 77 1.52 6.29 -1.38
N TYR A 78 2.83 6.13 -1.19
CA TYR A 78 3.55 6.77 -0.08
C TYR A 78 3.59 8.29 -0.22
N VAL A 79 3.68 8.79 -1.46
CA VAL A 79 3.62 10.22 -1.73
C VAL A 79 2.27 10.78 -1.32
N TRP A 80 1.18 10.25 -1.89
CA TRP A 80 -0.15 10.86 -1.76
C TRP A 80 -0.96 10.43 -0.52
N GLY A 81 -0.71 9.24 0.02
CA GLY A 81 -1.39 8.72 1.20
C GLY A 81 -0.84 9.33 2.49
N TRP A 82 -1.71 9.63 3.45
CA TRP A 82 -1.32 10.19 4.73
C TRP A 82 -0.60 9.16 5.60
N ASP A 83 0.43 9.59 6.32
CA ASP A 83 1.32 8.73 7.09
C ASP A 83 1.12 8.88 8.62
N GLY A 84 0.04 9.53 9.04
CA GLY A 84 -0.28 9.70 10.44
C GLY A 84 0.64 10.66 11.16
N SER A 85 1.10 11.73 10.50
CA SER A 85 2.14 12.63 11.04
C SER A 85 3.40 11.88 11.48
N GLY A 86 3.83 10.89 10.68
CA GLY A 86 4.95 10.01 10.98
C GLY A 86 4.66 8.85 11.92
N LYS A 87 3.46 8.78 12.51
CA LYS A 87 3.12 7.80 13.56
C LYS A 87 2.49 6.52 13.03
N ALA A 88 2.06 6.47 11.77
CA ALA A 88 1.48 5.25 11.22
C ALA A 88 2.53 4.14 11.09
N PRO A 89 2.23 2.89 11.50
CA PRO A 89 3.15 1.77 11.38
C PRO A 89 3.71 1.62 9.97
N ALA A 90 5.01 1.38 9.85
CA ALA A 90 5.68 1.25 8.56
C ALA A 90 5.04 0.14 7.70
N GLY A 91 4.59 -0.95 8.34
CA GLY A 91 3.89 -2.02 7.66
C GLY A 91 2.49 -1.62 7.19
N LEU A 92 1.72 -0.82 7.93
CA LEU A 92 0.45 -0.28 7.43
C LEU A 92 0.67 0.54 6.15
N ARG A 93 1.65 1.45 6.15
CA ARG A 93 1.99 2.27 4.97
C ARG A 93 2.43 1.40 3.78
N SER A 94 3.27 0.39 4.05
CA SER A 94 3.69 -0.60 3.08
C SER A 94 2.53 -1.42 2.51
N GLY A 95 1.58 -1.81 3.36
CA GLY A 95 0.38 -2.53 2.97
C GLY A 95 -0.58 -1.70 2.14
N LEU A 96 -0.73 -0.41 2.44
CA LEU A 96 -1.53 0.52 1.61
C LEU A 96 -0.95 0.64 0.19
N GLY A 97 0.38 0.76 0.08
CA GLY A 97 1.06 0.77 -1.22
C GLY A 97 0.80 -0.50 -2.03
N ASP A 98 0.87 -1.67 -1.39
CA ASP A 98 0.57 -2.94 -2.07
C ASP A 98 -0.91 -3.14 -2.35
N TYR A 99 -1.80 -2.63 -1.51
CA TYR A 99 -3.23 -2.65 -1.75
C TYR A 99 -3.60 -1.83 -2.99
N VAL A 100 -3.08 -0.59 -3.11
CA VAL A 100 -3.28 0.24 -4.31
C VAL A 100 -2.71 -0.44 -5.55
N ARG A 101 -1.47 -0.93 -5.47
CA ARG A 101 -0.82 -1.70 -6.54
C ARG A 101 -1.67 -2.87 -7.00
N ALA A 102 -2.26 -3.61 -6.07
CA ALA A 102 -3.13 -4.75 -6.36
C ALA A 102 -4.45 -4.33 -7.04
N LYS A 103 -5.07 -3.25 -6.56
CA LYS A 103 -6.31 -2.71 -7.14
C LYS A 103 -6.10 -2.09 -8.52
N ALA A 104 -4.88 -1.65 -8.83
CA ALA A 104 -4.49 -1.25 -10.17
C ALA A 104 -4.14 -2.45 -11.08
N HIS A 105 -4.36 -3.69 -10.64
CA HIS A 105 -4.04 -4.93 -11.37
C HIS A 105 -2.54 -5.14 -11.66
N TYR A 106 -1.68 -4.47 -10.89
CA TYR A 106 -0.21 -4.64 -10.95
C TYR A 106 0.35 -5.33 -9.70
N GLY A 107 -0.49 -5.90 -8.84
CA GLY A 107 -0.06 -6.80 -7.77
C GLY A 107 0.37 -8.16 -8.33
N PRO A 108 1.41 -8.80 -7.78
CA PRO A 108 1.67 -10.23 -8.00
C PRO A 108 0.39 -11.06 -7.87
N ARG A 109 0.19 -12.04 -8.76
CA ARG A 109 -1.01 -12.91 -8.78
C ARG A 109 -1.27 -13.58 -7.41
N LYS A 110 -0.19 -13.84 -6.65
CA LYS A 110 -0.24 -14.38 -5.28
C LYS A 110 -0.94 -13.48 -4.26
N TYR A 111 -1.11 -12.19 -4.51
CA TYR A 111 -1.77 -11.27 -3.57
C TYR A 111 -3.21 -11.72 -3.25
N TRP A 112 -3.87 -12.37 -4.20
CA TRP A 112 -5.26 -12.84 -4.05
C TRP A 112 -5.40 -14.35 -4.09
N ALA A 113 -4.32 -15.10 -4.32
CA ALA A 113 -4.34 -16.55 -4.53
C ALA A 113 -4.54 -17.35 -3.23
N GLY A 114 -5.31 -16.79 -2.29
CA GLY A 114 -5.18 -17.03 -0.86
C GLY A 114 -5.08 -18.49 -0.49
N LYS A 115 -3.86 -18.98 -0.18
CA LYS A 115 -3.56 -20.07 0.75
C LYS A 115 -2.08 -20.05 1.22
N ARG A 116 -1.89 -20.49 2.48
CA ARG A 116 -0.70 -20.77 3.33
C ARG A 116 -0.17 -19.68 4.27
N ASP A 117 0.43 -18.59 3.79
CA ASP A 117 1.02 -17.59 4.71
C ASP A 117 0.13 -16.35 4.87
N LEU A 118 -0.60 -16.31 5.99
CA LEU A 118 -1.37 -15.13 6.38
C LEU A 118 -0.52 -14.06 7.04
N GLY A 119 0.75 -14.33 7.35
CA GLY A 119 1.62 -13.47 8.11
C GLY A 119 1.41 -13.56 9.63
N ALA A 120 2.37 -13.01 10.35
CA ALA A 120 2.42 -13.00 11.82
C ALA A 120 1.51 -11.92 12.42
N ARG A 121 1.53 -10.70 11.86
CA ARG A 121 0.83 -9.52 12.38
C ARG A 121 0.15 -8.70 11.28
N TRP A 122 -0.88 -7.95 11.65
CA TRP A 122 -1.72 -7.19 10.71
C TRP A 122 -0.95 -6.09 9.98
N ASP A 123 0.08 -5.52 10.62
CA ASP A 123 1.00 -4.51 10.10
C ASP A 123 2.36 -5.10 9.72
N GLN A 124 2.42 -6.37 9.28
CA GLN A 124 3.67 -6.95 8.78
C GLN A 124 4.20 -6.21 7.54
N GLY A 125 3.31 -5.54 6.81
CA GLY A 125 3.61 -4.85 5.58
C GLY A 125 3.29 -5.64 4.34
N TYR A 126 3.60 -5.01 3.22
CA TYR A 126 3.51 -5.60 1.89
C TYR A 126 2.14 -6.26 1.61
N ASP A 127 2.16 -7.41 0.96
CA ASP A 127 0.99 -8.16 0.56
C ASP A 127 0.20 -8.73 1.73
N VAL A 128 0.85 -9.06 2.84
CA VAL A 128 0.20 -9.51 4.09
C VAL A 128 -0.79 -8.46 4.58
N THR A 129 -0.32 -7.23 4.79
CA THR A 129 -1.19 -6.14 5.24
C THR A 129 -2.18 -5.72 4.15
N ALA A 130 -1.80 -5.76 2.86
CA ALA A 130 -2.72 -5.45 1.77
C ALA A 130 -3.94 -6.40 1.72
N ARG A 131 -3.72 -7.70 1.95
CA ARG A 131 -4.81 -8.70 2.04
C ARG A 131 -5.72 -8.42 3.24
N PHE A 132 -5.14 -8.06 4.38
CA PHE A 132 -5.91 -7.69 5.58
C PHE A 132 -6.77 -6.44 5.34
N LEU A 133 -6.21 -5.40 4.75
CA LEU A 133 -6.96 -4.19 4.38
C LEU A 133 -8.12 -4.50 3.43
N ASN A 134 -7.90 -5.42 2.47
CA ASN A 134 -8.98 -5.88 1.59
C ASN A 134 -10.08 -6.64 2.33
N TYR A 135 -9.74 -7.43 3.35
CA TYR A 135 -10.73 -8.03 4.25
C TYR A 135 -11.55 -6.96 4.98
N CYS A 136 -10.90 -5.93 5.53
CA CYS A 136 -11.60 -4.82 6.19
C CYS A 136 -12.54 -4.07 5.25
N VAL A 137 -12.17 -3.89 3.98
CA VAL A 137 -13.06 -3.31 2.95
C VAL A 137 -14.30 -4.18 2.70
N GLY A 138 -14.17 -5.50 2.82
CA GLY A 138 -15.30 -6.43 2.74
C GLY A 138 -16.27 -6.31 3.92
N LEU A 139 -15.81 -5.85 5.08
CA LEU A 139 -16.66 -5.56 6.25
C LEU A 139 -17.28 -4.16 6.16
N ARG A 140 -16.49 -3.19 5.70
CA ARG A 140 -16.86 -1.78 5.62
C ARG A 140 -16.41 -1.21 4.28
N LYS A 141 -17.37 -1.01 3.36
CA LYS A 141 -17.11 -0.31 2.10
C LYS A 141 -16.45 1.04 2.39
N GLY A 142 -15.37 1.36 1.70
CA GLY A 142 -14.64 2.62 1.89
C GLY A 142 -13.60 2.63 3.01
N PHE A 143 -13.43 1.53 3.75
CA PHE A 143 -12.49 1.42 4.87
C PHE A 143 -11.12 2.04 4.58
N VAL A 144 -10.50 1.71 3.44
CA VAL A 144 -9.14 2.17 3.12
C VAL A 144 -9.05 3.68 2.93
N TRP A 145 -10.01 4.30 2.22
CA TRP A 145 -9.93 5.75 1.98
C TRP A 145 -10.27 6.55 3.25
N GLU A 146 -11.17 6.04 4.08
CA GLU A 146 -11.47 6.66 5.37
C GLU A 146 -10.31 6.52 6.35
N LEU A 147 -9.69 5.35 6.43
CA LEU A 147 -8.47 5.16 7.21
C LEU A 147 -7.37 6.13 6.76
N ASN A 148 -7.13 6.25 5.45
CA ASN A 148 -6.19 7.22 4.91
C ASN A 148 -6.55 8.65 5.33
N LYS A 149 -7.82 9.05 5.23
CA LYS A 149 -8.29 10.37 5.65
C LYS A 149 -8.06 10.62 7.14
N MET A 150 -8.37 9.66 8.00
CA MET A 150 -8.14 9.75 9.45
C MET A 150 -6.65 9.88 9.80
N MET A 151 -5.76 9.37 8.94
CA MET A 151 -4.31 9.49 9.11
C MET A 151 -3.72 10.86 8.76
N LYS A 152 -4.54 11.85 8.39
CA LYS A 152 -4.04 13.17 7.97
C LYS A 152 -3.14 13.84 9.02
N ASP A 153 -3.59 13.85 10.27
CA ASP A 153 -2.95 14.63 11.35
C ASP A 153 -2.37 13.75 12.48
N GLY A 154 -2.52 12.42 12.40
CA GLY A 154 -2.03 11.50 13.41
C GLY A 154 -2.41 10.05 13.12
N TYR A 155 -1.99 9.13 13.98
CA TYR A 155 -2.35 7.72 13.86
C TYR A 155 -2.76 7.13 15.21
N SER A 156 -3.77 6.27 15.19
CA SER A 156 -4.16 5.40 16.29
C SER A 156 -4.76 4.10 15.74
N ASP A 157 -4.41 2.96 16.33
CA ASP A 157 -5.06 1.68 16.02
C ASP A 157 -6.58 1.72 16.32
N GLY A 158 -7.02 2.64 17.18
CA GLY A 158 -8.43 2.90 17.45
C GLY A 158 -9.25 3.29 16.20
N PHE A 159 -8.60 3.76 15.13
CA PHE A 159 -9.28 4.06 13.86
C PHE A 159 -9.97 2.83 13.27
N PHE A 160 -9.40 1.63 13.44
CA PHE A 160 -10.04 0.39 13.02
C PHE A 160 -11.38 0.17 13.73
N LYS A 161 -11.43 0.45 15.03
CA LYS A 161 -12.65 0.34 15.84
C LYS A 161 -13.66 1.40 15.44
N SER A 162 -13.24 2.65 15.24
CA SER A 162 -14.13 3.72 14.77
C SER A 162 -14.79 3.38 13.42
N LEU A 163 -14.05 2.72 12.52
CA LEU A 163 -14.54 2.40 11.18
C LEU A 163 -15.36 1.10 11.10
N THR A 164 -15.08 0.12 11.96
CA THR A 164 -15.65 -1.23 11.85
C THR A 164 -16.42 -1.72 13.07
N GLY A 165 -16.34 -1.00 14.19
CA GLY A 165 -16.82 -1.43 15.51
C GLY A 165 -15.90 -2.43 16.23
N LYS A 166 -14.80 -2.88 15.61
CA LYS A 166 -13.89 -3.90 16.15
C LYS A 166 -12.46 -3.39 16.22
N ASP A 167 -11.76 -3.73 17.29
CA ASP A 167 -10.34 -3.40 17.46
C ASP A 167 -9.49 -4.18 16.44
N VAL A 168 -8.33 -3.64 16.05
CA VAL A 168 -7.50 -4.21 14.98
C VAL A 168 -7.08 -5.65 15.27
N ASP A 169 -6.81 -5.99 16.53
CA ASP A 169 -6.46 -7.35 16.94
C ASP A 169 -7.62 -8.34 16.79
N GLN A 170 -8.85 -7.89 17.06
CA GLN A 170 -10.04 -8.70 16.80
C GLN A 170 -10.20 -8.94 15.31
N LEU A 171 -10.12 -7.89 14.49
CA LEU A 171 -10.19 -8.00 13.03
C LEU A 171 -9.12 -8.95 12.49
N TRP A 172 -7.90 -8.89 13.02
CA TRP A 172 -6.81 -9.75 12.62
C TRP A 172 -7.06 -11.22 12.96
N ARG A 173 -7.56 -11.51 14.17
CA ARG A 173 -7.94 -12.88 14.56
C ARG A 173 -9.06 -13.42 13.68
N GLU A 174 -10.09 -12.62 13.38
CA GLU A 174 -11.20 -13.02 12.51
C GLU A 174 -10.76 -13.25 11.06
N TYR A 175 -9.88 -12.38 10.54
CA TYR A 175 -9.23 -12.56 9.25
C TYR A 175 -8.48 -13.90 9.20
N LYS A 176 -7.66 -14.19 10.22
CA LYS A 176 -6.94 -15.46 10.31
C LYS A 176 -7.87 -16.66 10.46
N ALA A 177 -8.97 -16.55 11.20
CA ALA A 177 -9.97 -17.61 11.31
C ALA A 177 -10.66 -17.89 9.97
N LYS A 178 -10.98 -16.83 9.20
CA LYS A 178 -11.66 -16.93 7.90
C LYS A 178 -10.80 -17.52 6.80
N TYR A 179 -9.52 -17.14 6.73
CA TYR A 179 -8.63 -17.52 5.62
C TYR A 179 -7.54 -18.53 6.00
N GLY A 180 -7.38 -18.83 7.30
CA GLY A 180 -6.38 -19.76 7.81
C GLY A 180 -6.88 -21.19 7.88
N ARG A 181 -8.21 -21.40 7.88
CA ARG A 181 -8.82 -22.70 7.73
C ARG A 181 -8.94 -23.04 6.25
N ILE A 182 -7.90 -23.70 5.81
CA ILE A 182 -7.75 -24.26 4.50
C ILE A 182 -7.87 -25.76 4.72
N ASN A 183 -9.09 -26.29 4.56
CA ASN A 183 -9.22 -27.69 4.17
C ASN A 183 -8.59 -27.85 2.78
#